data_AF-A0A831SL13-F1
#
_entry.id   AF-A0A831SL13-F1
#
_cell.length_a   1.000
_cell.length_b   1.000
_cell.length_c   1.000
_cell.angle_alpha   90.00
_cell.angle_beta   90.00
_cell.angle_gamma   90.00
#
_symmetry.space_group_name_H-M   'P 1'
#
loop_
_entity.id
_entity.type
_entity.pdbx_description
1 polymer ?
#
loop_
_entity_poly.entity_id
_entity_poly.type
_entity_poly.pdbx_seq_one_letter_code
_entity_poly.pdbx_strand_id
1 'polypeptide(L)'
;MDIDVSLLYEYFWIFLIAITTLLIIYSIKISKKVKKVLENQALKRGGNVSGFFSNLKLTFDHDGKKVILSTFPGSRYTSPYTSVDIDIDNLGNRRLIIYEESLMFSIGKSFDIKEFQVGYDLFDDRFVIKGNDEQFVLNMLTPSFKTDYLVYVHIILDLH
;
A
#
# COMPACT_ATOMS: atom_id res chain seq x y z
N MET A 1 -7.74 1.26 56.67
CA MET A 1 -6.48 0.90 55.98
C MET A 1 -6.32 1.92 54.87
N ASP A 2 -5.61 3.01 55.15
CA ASP A 2 -5.40 4.07 54.17
C ASP A 2 -4.40 3.56 53.15
N ILE A 3 -4.83 3.47 51.90
CA ILE A 3 -3.95 3.11 50.79
C ILE A 3 -3.05 4.32 50.57
N ASP A 4 -1.74 4.12 50.71
CA ASP A 4 -0.76 5.15 50.42
C ASP A 4 -0.79 5.49 48.93
N VAL A 5 -1.33 6.66 48.62
CA VAL A 5 -1.49 7.18 47.27
C VAL A 5 -0.14 7.35 46.58
N SER A 6 0.95 7.55 47.33
CA SER A 6 2.31 7.64 46.79
C SER A 6 2.79 6.31 46.23
N LEU A 7 2.56 5.21 46.96
CA LEU A 7 2.92 3.86 46.50
C LEU A 7 2.11 3.49 45.24
N LEU A 8 0.81 3.82 45.22
CA LEU A 8 -0.03 3.57 44.05
C LEU A 8 0.49 4.30 42.79
N TYR A 9 0.97 5.53 42.95
CA TYR A 9 1.55 6.32 41.87
C TYR A 9 2.86 5.72 41.33
N GLU A 10 3.75 5.25 42.21
CA GLU A 10 4.99 4.59 41.79
C GLU A 10 4.71 3.28 41.02
N TYR A 11 3.80 2.44 41.51
CA TYR A 11 3.40 1.22 40.81
C TYR A 11 2.74 1.50 39.46
N PHE A 12 1.96 2.59 39.35
CA PHE A 12 1.36 3.01 38.10
C PHE A 12 2.43 3.34 37.04
N TRP A 13 3.48 4.07 37.39
CA TRP A 13 4.57 4.38 36.44
C TRP A 13 5.38 3.14 36.05
N ILE A 14 5.69 2.27 37.01
CA ILE A 14 6.39 1.00 36.71
C ILE A 14 5.56 0.17 35.73
N PHE A 15 4.25 0.08 35.97
CA PHE A 15 3.33 -0.63 35.08
C PHE A 15 3.26 0.01 33.68
N LEU A 16 3.19 1.34 33.60
CA LEU A 16 3.20 2.07 32.32
C LEU A 16 4.49 1.81 31.54
N ILE A 17 5.65 1.84 32.20
CA ILE A 17 6.96 1.54 31.60
C ILE A 17 7.01 0.09 31.11
N ALA A 18 6.49 -0.86 31.90
CA ALA A 18 6.45 -2.27 31.50
C ALA A 18 5.58 -2.50 30.26
N ILE A 19 4.38 -1.91 30.20
CA ILE A 19 3.48 -2.02 29.04
C ILE A 19 4.11 -1.40 27.80
N THR A 20 4.64 -0.18 27.90
CA THR A 20 5.25 0.52 26.77
C THR A 20 6.45 -0.25 26.22
N THR A 21 7.28 -0.82 27.11
CA THR A 21 8.41 -1.69 26.71
C THR A 21 7.93 -2.93 25.96
N LEU A 22 6.88 -3.60 26.45
CA LEU A 22 6.27 -4.76 25.78
C LEU A 22 5.75 -4.40 24.39
N LEU A 23 5.06 -3.26 24.24
CA LEU A 23 4.55 -2.78 22.95
C LEU A 23 5.69 -2.50 21.96
N ILE A 24 6.79 -1.90 22.43
CA ILE A 24 7.99 -1.64 21.61
C ILE A 24 8.61 -2.97 21.14
N ILE A 25 8.78 -3.95 22.03
CA ILE A 25 9.34 -5.26 21.68
C ILE A 25 8.45 -5.97 20.64
N TYR A 26 7.14 -5.91 20.82
CA TYR A 26 6.19 -6.50 19.88
C TYR A 26 6.27 -5.84 18.49
N SER A 27 6.31 -4.51 18.44
CA SER A 27 6.48 -3.74 17.20
C SER A 27 7.77 -4.11 16.46
N ILE A 28 8.89 -4.23 17.18
CA ILE A 28 10.18 -4.63 16.60
C ILE A 28 10.10 -6.05 16.02
N LYS A 29 9.43 -7.00 16.68
CA LYS A 29 9.27 -8.37 16.16
C LYS A 29 8.50 -8.40 14.84
N ILE A 30 7.42 -7.63 14.72
CA ILE A 30 6.64 -7.53 13.47
C ILE A 30 7.51 -6.97 12.35
N SER A 31 8.19 -5.85 12.60
CA SER A 31 9.09 -5.23 11.61
C SER A 31 10.17 -6.20 11.11
N LYS A 32 10.80 -6.97 12.02
CA LYS A 32 11.80 -7.98 11.65
C LYS A 32 11.22 -9.08 10.75
N LYS A 33 9.98 -9.52 11.01
CA LYS A 33 9.32 -10.56 10.18
C LYS A 33 9.07 -10.05 8.76
N VAL A 34 8.55 -8.83 8.61
CA VAL A 34 8.31 -8.21 7.30
C VAL A 34 9.63 -8.01 6.56
N LYS A 35 10.66 -7.50 7.25
CA LYS A 35 12.00 -7.32 6.69
C LYS A 35 12.57 -8.62 6.13
N LYS A 36 12.48 -9.72 6.89
CA LYS A 36 12.96 -11.04 6.45
C LYS A 36 12.24 -11.52 5.19
N VAL A 37 10.93 -11.27 5.07
CA VAL A 37 10.18 -11.61 3.84
C VAL A 37 10.71 -10.81 2.66
N LEU A 38 10.89 -9.49 2.82
CA LEU A 38 11.41 -8.63 1.75
C LEU A 38 12.85 -8.99 1.36
N GLU A 39 13.71 -9.32 2.33
CA GLU A 39 15.10 -9.75 2.08
C GLU A 39 15.14 -11.05 1.26
N ASN A 40 14.26 -12.00 1.56
CA ASN A 40 14.13 -13.22 0.77
C ASN A 40 13.66 -12.92 -0.67
N GLN A 41 12.75 -11.94 -0.84
CA GLN A 41 12.31 -11.55 -2.19
C GLN A 41 13.40 -10.77 -2.95
N ALA A 42 14.20 -9.96 -2.25
CA ALA A 42 15.36 -9.27 -2.80
C ALA A 42 16.38 -10.27 -3.31
N LEU A 43 16.73 -11.28 -2.51
CA LEU A 43 17.70 -12.30 -2.90
C LEU A 43 17.27 -13.08 -4.16
N LYS A 44 15.98 -13.38 -4.30
CA LYS A 44 15.43 -14.06 -5.48
C LYS A 44 15.44 -13.21 -6.75
N ARG A 45 15.42 -11.88 -6.62
CA ARG A 45 15.26 -10.92 -7.73
C ARG A 45 16.49 -10.07 -7.99
N GLY A 46 17.60 -10.32 -7.30
CA GLY A 46 18.79 -9.45 -7.36
C GLY A 46 18.52 -8.03 -6.86
N GLY A 47 17.56 -7.87 -5.94
CA GLY A 47 17.14 -6.58 -5.39
C GLY A 47 17.83 -6.18 -4.10
N ASN A 48 17.38 -5.06 -3.54
CA ASN A 48 17.84 -4.51 -2.26
C ASN A 48 16.64 -4.09 -1.39
N VAL A 49 16.76 -4.30 -0.07
CA VAL A 49 15.80 -3.83 0.94
C VAL A 49 16.38 -2.64 1.69
N SER A 50 15.63 -1.55 1.73
CA SER A 50 15.96 -0.31 2.45
C SER A 50 14.82 0.13 3.36
N GLY A 51 15.06 1.14 4.19
CA GLY A 51 14.06 1.71 5.11
C GLY A 51 14.22 1.26 6.56
N PHE A 52 13.38 1.85 7.42
CA PHE A 52 13.42 1.64 8.88
C PHE A 52 12.04 1.25 9.42
N PHE A 53 12.04 0.39 10.44
CA PHE A 53 10.84 -0.08 11.15
C PHE A 53 9.75 -0.60 10.22
N SER A 54 8.63 0.12 10.11
CA SER A 54 7.43 -0.26 9.37
C SER A 54 7.43 0.20 7.91
N ASN A 55 8.32 1.11 7.53
CA ASN A 55 8.40 1.69 6.19
C ASN A 55 9.54 1.04 5.41
N LEU A 56 9.40 -0.26 5.14
CA LEU A 56 10.39 -1.03 4.40
C LEU A 56 10.11 -0.93 2.90
N LYS A 57 11.19 -0.91 2.10
CA LYS A 57 11.13 -0.80 0.66
C LYS A 57 12.04 -1.83 0.01
N LEU A 58 11.49 -2.62 -0.90
CA LEU A 58 12.22 -3.50 -1.80
C LEU A 58 12.38 -2.81 -3.15
N THR A 59 13.57 -2.86 -3.72
CA THR A 59 13.86 -2.30 -5.05
C THR A 59 14.62 -3.33 -5.87
N PHE A 60 14.18 -3.58 -7.08
CA PHE A 60 14.81 -4.51 -8.01
C PHE A 60 14.53 -4.10 -9.45
N ASP A 61 15.33 -4.59 -10.40
CA ASP A 61 15.11 -4.36 -11.82
C ASP A 61 14.33 -5.53 -12.43
N HIS A 62 13.39 -5.21 -13.31
CA HIS A 62 12.62 -6.17 -14.10
C HIS A 62 12.44 -5.60 -15.51
N ASP A 63 12.92 -6.32 -16.52
CA ASP A 63 12.86 -5.92 -17.94
C ASP A 63 13.39 -4.49 -18.21
N GLY A 64 14.47 -4.12 -17.54
CA GLY A 64 15.10 -2.79 -17.65
C GLY A 64 14.32 -1.66 -16.99
N LYS A 65 13.23 -1.97 -16.28
CA LYS A 65 12.45 -1.02 -15.46
C LYS A 65 12.71 -1.27 -13.98
N LYS A 66 12.82 -0.18 -13.23
CA LYS A 66 13.01 -0.22 -11.78
C LYS A 66 11.65 -0.44 -11.12
N VAL A 67 11.54 -1.53 -10.36
CA VAL A 67 10.36 -1.86 -9.56
C VAL A 67 10.63 -1.52 -8.11
N ILE A 68 9.71 -0.77 -7.50
CA ILE A 68 9.76 -0.36 -6.11
C ILE A 68 8.54 -0.96 -5.41
N LEU A 69 8.77 -1.77 -4.38
CA LEU A 69 7.71 -2.28 -3.52
C LEU A 69 7.85 -1.63 -2.14
N SER A 70 6.82 -0.93 -1.68
CA SER A 70 6.84 -0.20 -0.41
C SER A 70 5.75 -0.73 0.52
N THR A 71 6.09 -0.95 1.79
CA THR A 71 5.11 -1.35 2.81
C THR A 71 4.72 -0.17 3.68
N PHE A 72 3.42 0.05 3.86
CA PHE A 72 2.88 1.11 4.69
C PHE A 72 2.15 0.51 5.90
N PRO A 73 2.50 0.91 7.14
CA PRO A 73 1.71 0.54 8.30
C PRO A 73 0.32 1.15 8.21
N GLY A 74 -0.67 0.48 8.79
CA GLY A 74 -2.00 1.04 8.93
C GLY A 74 -2.00 2.28 9.83
N SER A 75 -2.94 3.19 9.58
CA SER A 75 -3.21 4.38 10.38
C SER A 75 -4.64 4.32 10.95
N ARG A 76 -5.09 5.37 11.66
CA ARG A 76 -6.47 5.46 12.17
C ARG A 76 -7.53 5.28 11.08
N TYR A 77 -7.24 5.70 9.85
CA TYR A 77 -8.21 5.73 8.74
C TYR A 77 -7.80 4.85 7.56
N THR A 78 -6.72 4.08 7.68
CA THR A 78 -6.17 3.33 6.55
C THR A 78 -5.63 1.99 7.05
N SER A 79 -6.08 0.90 6.44
CA SER A 79 -5.52 -0.43 6.68
C SER A 79 -4.06 -0.49 6.20
N PRO A 80 -3.20 -1.34 6.79
CA PRO A 80 -1.86 -1.57 6.26
C PRO A 80 -1.94 -2.07 4.82
N TYR A 81 -1.07 -1.56 3.96
CA TYR A 81 -1.04 -1.94 2.55
C TYR A 81 0.39 -1.99 2.02
N THR A 82 0.55 -2.65 0.87
CA THR A 82 1.81 -2.70 0.13
C THR A 82 1.55 -2.07 -1.24
N SER A 83 2.38 -1.10 -1.64
CA SER A 83 2.36 -0.56 -3.00
C SER A 83 3.44 -1.23 -3.84
N VAL A 84 3.19 -1.29 -5.15
CA VAL A 84 4.21 -1.61 -6.15
C VAL A 84 4.18 -0.49 -7.17
N ASP A 85 5.30 0.20 -7.29
CA ASP A 85 5.51 1.36 -8.14
C ASP A 85 6.51 0.96 -9.24
N ILE A 86 6.18 1.27 -10.50
CA ILE A 86 7.00 0.97 -11.67
C ILE A 86 7.03 2.23 -12.53
N ASP A 87 8.23 2.68 -12.89
CA ASP A 87 8.39 3.84 -13.77
C ASP A 87 8.06 3.44 -15.22
N ILE A 88 6.99 4.01 -15.76
CA ILE A 88 6.57 3.85 -17.15
C ILE A 88 6.66 5.18 -17.91
N ASP A 89 7.04 5.10 -19.18
CA ASP A 89 7.12 6.29 -20.04
C ASP A 89 5.70 6.70 -20.46
N ASN A 90 5.15 7.72 -19.81
CA ASN A 90 3.80 8.22 -20.06
C ASN A 90 3.80 9.54 -20.82
N LEU A 91 4.21 9.48 -22.09
CA LEU A 91 4.30 10.66 -22.96
C LEU A 91 2.95 11.38 -23.17
N GLY A 92 1.83 10.69 -22.92
CA GLY A 92 0.47 11.23 -23.10
C GLY A 92 -0.15 11.84 -21.85
N ASN A 93 0.55 11.86 -20.71
CA ASN A 93 -0.02 12.25 -19.41
C ASN A 93 -1.38 11.57 -19.11
N ARG A 94 -1.47 10.28 -19.47
CA ARG A 94 -2.68 9.48 -19.31
C ARG A 94 -2.74 8.92 -17.91
N ARG A 95 -3.91 8.99 -17.28
CA ARG A 95 -4.14 8.51 -15.92
C ARG A 95 -5.26 7.50 -15.93
N LEU A 96 -5.02 6.39 -15.26
CA LEU A 96 -6.00 5.33 -14.99
C LEU A 96 -5.83 4.93 -13.52
N ILE A 97 -6.92 4.92 -12.78
CA ILE A 97 -6.99 4.55 -11.39
C ILE A 97 -8.14 3.55 -11.25
N ILE A 98 -7.86 2.40 -10.63
CA ILE A 98 -8.85 1.35 -10.40
C ILE A 98 -8.77 0.98 -8.93
N TYR A 99 -9.91 1.00 -8.24
CA TYR A 99 -9.99 0.62 -6.84
C TYR A 99 -11.33 -0.04 -6.55
N GLU A 100 -11.38 -0.91 -5.54
CA GLU A 100 -12.64 -1.50 -5.11
C GLU A 100 -13.54 -0.47 -4.46
N GLU A 101 -14.84 -0.51 -4.75
CA GLU A 101 -15.82 0.44 -4.21
C GLU A 101 -15.80 0.49 -2.67
N SER A 102 -15.57 -0.66 -2.02
CA SER A 102 -15.48 -0.77 -0.56
C SER A 102 -14.27 -0.06 0.06
N LEU A 103 -13.23 0.21 -0.74
CA LEU A 103 -12.02 0.92 -0.32
C LEU A 103 -12.19 2.40 -0.68
N MET A 104 -12.84 3.17 0.21
CA MET A 104 -12.89 4.63 0.12
C MET A 104 -11.48 5.23 0.28
N PHE A 105 -10.70 5.22 -0.79
CA PHE A 105 -9.56 6.10 -0.92
C PHE A 105 -10.08 7.46 -1.36
N SER A 106 -9.86 8.48 -0.52
CA SER A 106 -10.09 9.87 -0.88
C SER A 106 -9.03 10.31 -1.90
N ILE A 107 -9.15 9.83 -3.13
CA ILE A 107 -8.36 10.35 -4.26
C ILE A 107 -8.77 11.82 -4.39
N GLY A 108 -7.80 12.72 -4.28
CA GLY A 108 -8.04 14.16 -4.33
C GLY A 108 -8.83 14.54 -5.59
N LYS A 109 -9.68 15.57 -5.48
CA LYS A 109 -10.45 16.10 -6.61
C LYS A 109 -9.49 16.63 -7.69
N SER A 110 -9.13 15.79 -8.65
CA SER A 110 -8.55 16.23 -9.92
C SER A 110 -9.69 16.59 -10.85
N PHE A 111 -9.73 17.84 -11.32
CA PHE A 111 -10.79 18.37 -12.19
C PHE A 111 -10.92 17.67 -13.57
N ASP A 112 -9.96 16.82 -13.92
CA ASP A 112 -9.85 16.18 -15.23
C ASP A 112 -9.94 14.65 -15.18
N ILE A 113 -10.33 14.07 -14.02
CA ILE A 113 -10.49 12.64 -13.85
C ILE A 113 -11.99 12.31 -13.78
N LYS A 114 -12.47 11.50 -14.72
CA LYS A 114 -13.86 11.05 -14.82
C LYS A 114 -13.96 9.56 -14.52
N GLU A 115 -15.14 9.14 -14.06
CA GLU A 115 -15.47 7.72 -13.88
C GLU A 115 -15.91 7.10 -15.21
N PHE A 116 -15.52 5.84 -15.45
CA PHE A 116 -15.84 5.08 -16.65
C PHE A 116 -16.44 3.72 -16.29
N GLN A 117 -17.26 3.18 -17.19
CA GLN A 117 -17.71 1.79 -17.16
C GLN A 117 -17.05 1.03 -18.32
N VAL A 118 -16.55 -0.17 -18.07
CA VAL A 118 -15.91 -0.99 -19.12
C VAL A 118 -16.87 -1.98 -19.78
N GLY A 119 -18.13 -1.98 -19.37
CA GLY A 119 -19.21 -2.79 -19.95
C GLY A 119 -19.11 -4.26 -19.53
N TYR A 120 -18.62 -4.51 -18.31
CA TYR A 120 -18.61 -5.86 -17.74
C TYR A 120 -19.11 -5.78 -16.29
N ASP A 121 -20.39 -6.11 -16.12
CA ASP A 121 -21.16 -5.92 -14.89
C ASP A 121 -20.41 -6.43 -13.65
N LEU A 122 -19.84 -7.64 -13.67
CA LEU A 122 -19.11 -8.20 -12.52
C LEU A 122 -17.85 -7.39 -12.11
N PHE A 123 -17.27 -6.62 -13.03
CA PHE A 123 -16.12 -5.77 -12.74
C PHE A 123 -16.57 -4.35 -12.40
N ASP A 124 -17.52 -3.80 -13.15
CA ASP A 124 -18.08 -2.46 -12.91
C ASP A 124 -18.83 -2.40 -11.56
N ASP A 125 -19.41 -3.51 -11.08
CA ASP A 125 -20.05 -3.62 -9.76
C ASP A 125 -19.05 -3.68 -8.61
N ARG A 126 -17.79 -4.05 -8.89
CA ARG A 126 -16.77 -4.26 -7.84
C ARG A 126 -15.76 -3.12 -7.78
N PHE A 127 -15.45 -2.54 -8.94
CA PHE A 127 -14.35 -1.61 -9.11
C PHE A 127 -14.86 -0.27 -9.65
N VAL A 128 -14.40 0.81 -9.02
CA VAL A 128 -14.53 2.15 -9.56
C VAL A 128 -13.31 2.42 -10.45
N ILE A 129 -13.59 2.84 -11.68
CA ILE A 129 -12.58 3.10 -12.71
C ILE A 129 -12.57 4.60 -12.98
N LYS A 130 -11.40 5.22 -12.84
CA LYS A 130 -11.20 6.65 -13.02
C LYS A 130 -10.08 6.91 -14.01
N GLY A 131 -10.25 7.88 -14.90
CA GLY A 131 -9.18 8.30 -15.81
C GLY A 131 -9.43 9.64 -16.49
N ASN A 132 -8.50 10.07 -17.33
CA ASN A 132 -8.63 11.32 -18.11
C ASN A 132 -8.75 11.09 -19.64
N ASP A 133 -8.58 9.86 -20.12
CA ASP A 133 -8.66 9.49 -21.54
C ASP A 133 -9.50 8.21 -21.67
N GLU A 134 -10.72 8.34 -22.17
CA GLU A 134 -11.67 7.22 -22.31
C GLU A 134 -11.14 6.10 -23.20
N GLN A 135 -10.56 6.46 -24.35
CA GLN A 135 -10.03 5.47 -25.29
C GLN A 135 -8.88 4.69 -24.66
N PHE A 136 -8.01 5.38 -23.92
CA PHE A 136 -6.95 4.72 -23.16
C PHE A 136 -7.49 3.76 -22.10
N VAL A 137 -8.48 4.19 -21.31
CA VAL A 137 -9.10 3.37 -20.26
C VAL A 137 -9.72 2.10 -20.84
N LEU A 138 -10.52 2.23 -21.91
CA LEU A 138 -11.17 1.09 -22.56
C LEU A 138 -10.16 0.14 -23.23
N ASN A 139 -9.10 0.68 -23.83
CA ASN A 139 -8.05 -0.13 -24.45
C ASN A 139 -7.18 -0.87 -23.41
N MET A 140 -6.96 -0.29 -22.23
CA MET A 140 -6.22 -0.98 -21.15
C MET A 140 -7.04 -2.11 -20.50
N LEU A 141 -8.37 -2.00 -20.55
CA LEU A 141 -9.29 -2.92 -19.85
C LEU A 141 -10.02 -3.89 -20.79
N THR A 142 -9.54 -4.07 -22.02
CA THR A 142 -10.08 -5.05 -22.99
C THR A 142 -9.74 -6.51 -22.61
N PRO A 143 -10.46 -7.51 -23.18
CA PRO A 143 -10.51 -8.90 -22.69
C PRO A 143 -9.20 -9.65 -22.46
N SER A 144 -8.10 -9.27 -23.10
CA SER A 144 -6.77 -9.87 -22.84
C SER A 144 -6.31 -9.64 -21.40
N PHE A 145 -6.71 -8.55 -20.75
CA PHE A 145 -6.48 -8.32 -19.32
C PHE A 145 -7.52 -9.02 -18.42
N LYS A 146 -8.70 -9.36 -18.96
CA LYS A 146 -9.83 -9.92 -18.20
C LYS A 146 -9.65 -11.39 -17.79
N THR A 147 -8.70 -12.11 -18.39
CA THR A 147 -8.59 -13.58 -18.23
C THR A 147 -7.50 -14.03 -17.25
N ASP A 148 -6.39 -13.28 -17.11
CA ASP A 148 -5.21 -13.80 -16.40
C ASP A 148 -4.72 -12.96 -15.19
N TYR A 149 -5.22 -11.73 -14.97
CA TYR A 149 -4.65 -10.82 -13.96
C TYR A 149 -5.71 -10.22 -13.03
N LEU A 150 -6.37 -11.06 -12.24
CA LEU A 150 -6.93 -10.64 -10.94
C LEU A 150 -5.83 -10.65 -9.87
N VAL A 151 -4.71 -9.98 -10.15
CA VAL A 151 -3.77 -9.58 -9.11
C VAL A 151 -4.19 -8.19 -8.70
N TYR A 152 -4.61 -8.04 -7.45
CA TYR A 152 -4.82 -6.73 -6.83
C TYR A 152 -3.53 -5.92 -6.93
N VAL A 153 -3.45 -5.07 -7.95
CA VAL A 153 -2.41 -4.06 -8.07
C VAL A 153 -3.11 -2.73 -7.91
N HIS A 154 -2.91 -2.10 -6.76
CA HIS A 154 -3.22 -0.70 -6.57
C HIS A 154 -2.16 0.08 -7.37
N ILE A 155 -2.37 0.18 -8.69
CA ILE A 155 -1.51 0.97 -9.57
C ILE A 155 -1.94 2.43 -9.36
N ILE A 156 -1.25 3.14 -8.47
CA ILE A 156 -1.28 4.59 -8.50
C ILE A 156 -0.25 4.99 -9.54
N LEU A 157 -0.71 5.27 -10.77
CA LEU A 157 0.09 6.01 -11.73
C LEU A 157 0.08 7.48 -11.30
N ASP A 158 0.92 7.83 -10.33
CA ASP A 158 1.22 9.22 -10.00
C ASP A 158 2.61 9.55 -10.58
N LEU A 159 2.65 10.49 -11.53
CA LEU A 159 3.88 11.01 -12.10
C LEU A 159 4.03 12.47 -11.64
N HIS A 160 5.16 12.78 -11.01
CA HIS A 160 5.67 14.15 -10.87
C HIS A 160 6.37 14.58 -12.15
#